data_AF-A0A8T3SNW4-F1
#
_entry.id   AF-A0A8T3SNW4-F1
#
_cell.length_a   1.000
_cell.length_b   1.000
_cell.length_c   1.000
_cell.angle_alpha   90.00
_cell.angle_beta   90.00
_cell.angle_gamma   90.00
#
_symmetry.space_group_name_H-M   'P 1'
#
loop_
_entity.id
_entity.type
_entity.pdbx_description
1 polymer ?
#
loop_
_entity_poly.entity_id
_entity_poly.type
_entity_poly.pdbx_seq_one_letter_code
_entity_poly.pdbx_strand_id
1 'polypeptide(L)'
;MSQKYTVHIMAVVRVPVQVSASTHQEAIKLIQNNVKLSQVLNDANTGAAFTDEIIEYIVDEANDPLHERTRRYSAKRLIRRPRG
;
A
#
# COMPACT_ATOMS: atom_id res chain seq x y z
N MET A 1 -23.00 -3.20 23.50
CA MET A 1 -22.47 -1.90 23.02
C MET A 1 -21.55 -2.19 21.83
N SER A 2 -21.69 -1.50 20.70
CA SER A 2 -20.80 -1.67 19.54
C SER A 2 -19.57 -0.76 19.68
N GLN A 3 -18.38 -1.31 19.51
CA GLN A 3 -17.12 -0.56 19.55
C GLN A 3 -16.77 -0.02 18.14
N LYS A 4 -16.19 1.18 18.07
CA LYS A 4 -15.72 1.79 16.81
C LYS A 4 -14.28 1.34 16.53
N TYR A 5 -13.98 1.02 15.27
CA TYR A 5 -12.64 0.64 14.81
C TYR A 5 -12.31 1.42 13.55
N THR A 6 -11.03 1.78 13.41
CA THR A 6 -10.49 2.29 12.15
C THR A 6 -9.71 1.16 11.49
N VAL A 7 -10.03 0.88 10.23
CA VAL A 7 -9.38 -0.17 9.44
C VAL A 7 -8.64 0.47 8.28
N HIS A 8 -7.34 0.25 8.22
CA HIS A 8 -6.46 0.69 7.15
C HIS A 8 -6.14 -0.49 6.23
N ILE A 9 -6.14 -0.24 4.92
CA ILE A 9 -5.81 -1.22 3.90
C ILE A 9 -4.44 -0.88 3.32
N MET A 10 -3.52 -1.85 3.33
CA MET A 10 -2.23 -1.74 2.65
C MET A 10 -2.29 -2.53 1.35
N ALA A 11 -2.12 -1.83 0.23
CA ALA A 11 -2.11 -2.40 -1.11
C ALA A 11 -0.76 -2.15 -1.79
N VAL A 12 -0.36 -3.07 -2.67
CA VAL A 12 0.81 -2.87 -3.54
C VAL A 12 0.34 -2.29 -4.86
N VAL A 13 0.78 -1.07 -5.18
CA VAL A 13 0.49 -0.42 -6.46
C VAL A 13 1.71 -0.50 -7.35
N ARG A 14 1.54 -1.02 -8.58
CA ARG A 14 2.58 -1.02 -9.60
C ARG A 14 2.37 0.18 -10.52
N VAL A 15 3.28 1.14 -10.43
CA VAL A 15 3.24 2.31 -11.32
C VAL A 15 4.21 2.08 -12.47
N PRO A 16 3.74 1.97 -13.72
CA PRO A 16 4.62 1.90 -14.87
C PRO A 16 5.27 3.29 -15.08
N VAL A 17 6.60 3.35 -14.97
CA VAL A 17 7.37 4.55 -15.31
C VAL A 17 8.41 4.16 -16.34
N GLN A 18 8.43 4.88 -17.46
CA GLN A 18 9.42 4.67 -18.52
C GLN A 18 10.56 5.69 -18.38
N VAL A 19 11.79 5.19 -18.38
CA VAL A 19 13.01 6.00 -18.37
C VAL A 19 14.02 5.42 -19.34
N SER A 20 14.71 6.29 -20.07
CA SER A 20 15.86 5.89 -20.89
C SER A 20 17.11 5.88 -20.03
N ALA A 21 17.75 4.71 -19.89
CA ALA A 21 18.98 4.55 -19.13
C ALA A 21 19.86 3.47 -19.77
N SER A 22 21.17 3.54 -19.55
CA SER A 22 22.13 2.58 -20.12
C SER A 22 22.22 1.31 -19.28
N THR A 23 21.82 1.35 -18.01
CA THR A 23 21.77 0.20 -17.10
C THR A 23 20.54 0.22 -16.19
N HIS A 24 20.16 -0.94 -15.66
CA HIS A 24 19.08 -1.06 -14.67
C HIS A 24 19.37 -0.27 -13.36
N GLN A 25 20.62 -0.19 -12.93
CA GLN A 25 21.02 0.60 -11.74
C GLN A 25 20.86 2.10 -11.98
N GLU A 26 21.18 2.58 -13.19
CA GLU A 26 20.97 3.95 -13.60
C GLU A 26 19.48 4.29 -13.68
N ALA A 27 18.67 3.40 -14.25
CA ALA A 27 17.20 3.56 -14.29
C ALA A 27 16.61 3.71 -12.88
N ILE A 28 17.07 2.90 -11.91
CA ILE A 28 16.63 3.01 -10.50
C ILE A 28 17.02 4.36 -9.91
N LYS A 29 18.26 4.82 -10.11
CA LYS A 29 18.71 6.13 -9.60
C LYS A 29 17.92 7.29 -10.21
N LEU A 30 17.64 7.24 -11.52
CA LEU A 30 16.85 8.26 -12.20
C LEU A 30 15.43 8.33 -11.63
N ILE A 31 14.80 7.18 -11.38
CA ILE A 31 13.47 7.14 -10.77
C ILE A 31 13.52 7.65 -9.32
N GLN A 32 14.49 7.21 -8.51
CA GLN A 32 14.62 7.65 -7.10
C GLN A 32 14.77 9.17 -6.96
N ASN A 33 15.49 9.81 -7.89
CA ASN A 33 15.76 11.25 -7.81
C ASN A 33 14.63 12.11 -8.40
N ASN A 34 13.85 11.59 -9.36
CA ASN A 34 12.92 12.40 -10.14
C ASN A 34 11.44 12.05 -9.89
N VAL A 35 11.13 10.87 -9.34
CA VAL A 35 9.75 10.42 -9.16
C VAL A 35 9.37 10.51 -7.69
N LYS A 36 8.48 11.45 -7.36
CA LYS A 36 7.83 11.49 -6.06
C LYS A 36 6.58 10.62 -6.10
N LEU A 37 6.59 9.52 -5.34
CA LEU A 37 5.46 8.59 -5.29
C LEU A 37 4.14 9.26 -4.90
N SER A 38 4.17 10.28 -4.03
CA SER A 38 2.99 11.06 -3.66
C SER A 38 2.40 11.84 -4.84
N GLN A 39 3.22 12.35 -5.75
CA GLN A 39 2.74 13.02 -6.97
C GLN A 39 2.12 12.00 -7.92
N VAL A 40 2.76 10.84 -8.07
CA VAL A 40 2.27 9.75 -8.92
C VAL A 40 0.92 9.21 -8.45
N LEU A 41 0.73 9.05 -7.14
CA LEU A 41 -0.52 8.53 -6.57
C LEU A 41 -1.65 9.58 -6.52
N ASN A 42 -1.32 10.87 -6.45
CA ASN A 42 -2.29 11.96 -6.45
C ASN A 42 -2.69 12.42 -7.85
N ASP A 43 -1.89 12.10 -8.87
CA ASP A 43 -2.18 12.43 -10.26
C ASP A 43 -3.02 11.32 -10.90
N ALA A 44 -4.30 11.61 -11.15
CA ALA A 44 -5.29 10.66 -11.64
C ALA A 44 -4.98 10.11 -13.05
N ASN A 45 -4.02 10.69 -13.76
CA ASN A 45 -3.68 10.36 -15.16
C ASN A 45 -2.44 9.47 -15.34
N THR A 46 -1.87 8.89 -14.27
CA THR A 46 -0.62 8.11 -14.36
C THR A 46 -0.74 6.75 -15.04
N GLY A 47 -1.94 6.34 -15.47
CA GLY A 47 -2.16 5.00 -16.02
C GLY A 47 -1.79 3.89 -15.02
N ALA A 48 -1.79 4.22 -13.72
CA ALA A 48 -1.51 3.29 -12.65
C ALA A 48 -2.54 2.15 -12.68
N ALA A 49 -2.09 0.97 -13.12
CA ALA A 49 -2.87 -0.24 -12.96
C ALA A 49 -2.80 -0.64 -11.49
N PHE A 50 -3.86 -0.35 -10.74
CA PHE A 50 -4.06 -0.93 -9.43
C PHE A 50 -4.15 -2.45 -9.62
N THR A 51 -3.13 -3.16 -9.18
CA THR A 51 -3.28 -4.57 -8.90
C THR A 51 -3.97 -4.64 -7.55
N ASP A 52 -5.21 -5.14 -7.50
CA ASP A 52 -6.01 -5.27 -6.27
C ASP A 52 -5.44 -6.32 -5.28
N GLU A 53 -4.11 -6.42 -5.16
CA GLU A 53 -3.47 -7.23 -4.14
C GLU A 53 -3.40 -6.43 -2.84
N ILE A 54 -4.44 -6.60 -2.03
CA ILE A 54 -4.37 -6.26 -0.60
C ILE A 54 -3.39 -7.23 0.03
N ILE A 55 -2.32 -6.71 0.63
CA ILE A 55 -1.30 -7.53 1.28
C ILE A 55 -1.54 -7.62 2.78
N GLU A 56 -2.02 -6.54 3.40
CA GLU A 56 -2.20 -6.42 4.84
C GLU A 56 -3.35 -5.48 5.20
N TYR A 57 -3.96 -5.73 6.35
CA TYR A 57 -4.86 -4.83 7.04
C TYR A 57 -4.21 -4.39 8.34
N ILE A 58 -4.38 -3.13 8.68
CA ILE A 58 -3.94 -2.57 9.96
C ILE A 58 -5.18 -2.03 10.66
N VAL A 59 -5.39 -2.47 11.90
CA VAL A 59 -6.59 -2.11 12.67
C VAL A 59 -6.15 -1.42 13.96
N ASP A 60 -6.67 -0.23 14.17
CA ASP A 60 -6.45 0.55 15.39
C ASP A 60 -7.66 0.39 16.32
N GLU A 61 -7.38 0.18 17.61
CA GLU A 61 -8.42 0.12 18.64
C GLU A 61 -8.92 1.52 19.00
N ALA A 62 -10.17 1.62 19.46
CA ALA A 62 -10.72 2.89 19.92
C ALA A 62 -9.85 3.52 21.04
N ASN A 63 -9.66 4.84 20.97
CA ASN A 63 -8.86 5.64 21.89
C ASN A 63 -7.36 5.28 21.91
N ASP A 64 -6.79 4.90 20.77
CA ASP A 64 -5.35 4.62 20.62
C ASP A 64 -4.64 5.62 19.68
N PRO A 65 -4.50 6.89 20.09
CA PRO A 65 -3.92 7.94 19.23
C PRO A 65 -2.42 7.76 18.96
N LEU A 66 -1.74 6.90 19.72
CA LEU A 66 -0.32 6.61 19.57
C LEU A 66 -0.06 5.28 18.83
N HIS A 67 -1.12 4.59 18.37
CA HIS A 67 -1.03 3.33 17.62
C HIS A 67 -0.33 2.19 18.38
N GLU A 68 -0.39 2.19 19.72
CA GLU A 68 0.28 1.19 20.57
C GLU A 68 -0.47 -0.15 20.60
N ARG A 69 -1.77 -0.13 20.32
CA ARG A 69 -2.68 -1.29 20.26
C ARG A 69 -3.05 -1.65 18.82
N THR A 70 -2.35 -1.08 17.84
CA THR A 70 -2.49 -1.42 16.43
C THR A 70 -2.20 -2.89 16.17
N ARG A 71 -3.10 -3.56 15.45
CA ARG A 71 -2.96 -4.96 15.04
C ARG A 71 -2.79 -5.06 13.54
N ARG A 72 -1.87 -5.91 13.09
CA ARG A 72 -1.61 -6.18 11.67
C ARG A 72 -2.11 -7.57 11.28
N TYR A 73 -2.80 -7.64 10.15
CA TYR A 73 -3.36 -8.88 9.62
C TYR A 73 -2.93 -9.06 8.16
N SER A 74 -2.20 -10.13 7.86
CA SER A 74 -1.89 -10.46 6.46
C SER A 74 -3.16 -10.89 5.73
N ALA A 75 -3.43 -10.30 4.56
CA ALA A 75 -4.59 -10.61 3.74
C ALA A 75 -4.58 -12.06 3.23
N LYS A 76 -3.39 -12.63 2.95
CA LYS A 76 -3.21 -14.05 2.60
C LYS A 76 -3.69 -15.00 3.69
N ARG A 77 -3.70 -14.55 4.95
CA ARG A 77 -4.09 -15.34 6.13
C ARG A 77 -5.57 -15.25 6.44
N LEU A 78 -6.23 -14.13 6.09
CA LEU A 78 -7.67 -13.91 6.26
C LEU A 78 -8.51 -14.64 5.21
N ILE A 79 -8.07 -14.69 3.96
CA ILE A 79 -8.76 -15.43 2.87
C ILE A 79 -8.77 -16.95 3.13
N ARG A 80 -7.83 -17.47 3.94
CA ARG A 80 -7.70 -18.90 4.27
C ARG A 80 -8.64 -19.39 5.39
N ARG A 81 -9.55 -18.58 5.92
CA ARG A 81 -10.62 -19.05 6.82
C ARG A 81 -12.02 -18.77 6.27
N PRO A 82 -12.54 -19.64 5.40
CA PRO A 82 -13.93 -20.05 5.46
C PRO A 82 -13.97 -21.47 6.02
N ARG A 83 -14.01 -21.62 7.34
CA ARG A 83 -14.43 -22.90 7.95
C ARG A 83 -15.17 -22.63 9.25
N GLY A 84 -16.47 -22.97 9.22
CA GLY A 84 -17.33 -23.16 10.38
C GLY A 84 -18.14 -21.94 10.73
#